data_AF-A0A0P6X2N5-F1
#
_entry.id   AF-A0A0P6X2N5-F1
#
_cell.length_a   1.000
_cell.length_b   1.000
_cell.length_c   1.000
_cell.angle_alpha   90.00
_cell.angle_beta   90.00
_cell.angle_gamma   90.00
#
_symmetry.space_group_name_H-M   'P 1'
#
loop_
_entity.id
_entity.type
_entity.pdbx_description
1 polymer ?
#
loop_
_entity_poly.entity_id
_entity_poly.type
_entity_poly.pdbx_seq_one_letter_code
_entity_poly.pdbx_strand_id
1 'polypeptide(L)'
;MLAGLLMPAALVFGQEQPPLYLPLVLRDYPPPPTPTPKPLLPPLSTPTNTPEITFSPQSFLFLPLISRYDLPPAPPYATSIYIQNPTDPELFNLGCAQGQRDQNLPGQQDNLVVLAFGKMWKVGNEYYLRTYTNPSTGTRTNLTFKRVEELAQQYLLGYRWCSDGISLLALGIGSNNYDDMNIDNDINKFSADQAALRQTAYAFGQRFADTTYNLNEWIRASGYASRLWVMGALDIEWAGRESDGRYWWNTPYVTGGWVEGFNANSRGREMYLNYGACVGCPITPSLSWVFSTTRDANNVVMDWSQGDVYYVSWGAPPALPLPEIYRNDGYLARQWQAVSLYGALYKGGKMTFAGAMTQFQSCQQKKSAECATLDNTPDEGWSQLYDWLNQDPRTAQQVLRWVTDIRWQIR
;
A
#
# COMPACT_ATOMS: atom_id res chain seq x y z
N MET A 1 4.43 11.85 66.67
CA MET A 1 5.64 11.09 66.26
C MET A 1 5.24 10.21 65.09
N LEU A 2 5.39 10.70 63.86
CA LEU A 2 5.27 9.89 62.63
C LEU A 2 6.67 9.83 62.01
N ALA A 3 7.22 8.63 61.92
CA ALA A 3 8.51 8.37 61.29
C ALA A 3 8.28 8.19 59.79
N GLY A 4 8.98 8.99 59.00
CA GLY A 4 8.98 8.92 57.54
C GLY A 4 9.89 7.81 57.02
N LEU A 5 9.47 7.19 55.91
CA LEU A 5 10.36 6.53 54.97
C LEU A 5 10.38 7.37 53.69
N LEU A 6 11.51 8.04 53.46
CA LEU A 6 11.86 8.63 52.17
C LEU A 6 12.61 7.57 51.37
N MET A 7 12.06 7.18 50.21
CA MET A 7 12.80 6.43 49.19
C MET A 7 13.65 7.40 48.36
N PRO A 8 14.87 7.01 47.93
CA PRO A 8 15.73 7.86 47.14
C PRO A 8 15.27 7.93 45.68
N ALA A 9 15.38 9.14 45.11
CA ALA A 9 15.18 9.41 43.70
C ALA A 9 16.20 8.62 42.86
N ALA A 10 15.70 7.76 41.97
CA ALA A 10 16.51 7.12 40.95
C ALA A 10 16.85 8.16 39.86
N LEU A 11 18.14 8.29 39.58
CA LEU A 11 18.68 9.03 38.44
C LEU A 11 18.06 8.52 37.13
N VAL A 12 17.35 9.41 36.43
CA VAL A 12 16.93 9.19 35.04
C VAL A 12 18.16 9.39 34.17
N PHE A 13 18.83 8.28 33.84
CA PHE A 13 19.75 8.25 32.70
C PHE A 13 18.96 8.49 31.43
N GLY A 14 19.47 9.39 30.58
CA GLY A 14 18.83 9.83 29.36
C GLY A 14 18.41 8.64 28.49
N GLN A 15 17.12 8.58 28.16
CA GLN A 15 16.64 7.76 27.07
C GLN A 15 17.24 8.33 25.77
N GLU A 16 18.33 7.73 25.31
CA GLU A 16 18.59 7.70 23.87
C GLU A 16 17.36 7.08 23.22
N GLN A 17 16.64 7.89 22.43
CA GLN A 17 15.57 7.36 21.59
C GLN A 17 16.19 6.32 20.66
N PRO A 18 15.78 5.04 20.72
CA PRO A 18 16.25 4.08 19.73
C PRO A 18 15.80 4.56 18.34
N PRO A 19 16.67 4.52 17.33
CA PRO A 19 16.37 5.05 16.01
C PRO A 19 15.13 4.36 15.44
N LEU A 20 14.23 5.19 14.92
CA LEU A 20 13.03 4.81 14.20
C LEU A 20 13.44 3.88 13.03
N TYR A 21 13.17 2.59 13.14
CA TYR A 21 13.27 1.65 12.01
C TYR A 21 12.10 1.91 11.05
N LEU A 22 12.13 3.07 10.38
CA LEU A 22 11.54 3.13 9.05
C LEU A 22 12.26 2.04 8.25
N PRO A 23 11.56 1.12 7.56
CA PRO A 23 12.22 0.11 6.74
C PRO A 23 13.25 0.80 5.84
N LEU A 24 14.46 0.24 5.78
CA LEU A 24 15.68 0.83 5.18
C LEU A 24 15.44 1.56 3.84
N VAL A 25 14.44 1.15 3.07
CA VAL A 25 14.03 1.69 1.77
C VAL A 25 13.58 3.16 1.81
N LEU A 26 13.11 3.70 2.94
CA LEU A 26 12.67 5.10 3.03
C LEU A 26 13.71 6.04 3.67
N ARG A 27 14.84 5.50 4.13
CA ARG A 27 15.93 6.30 4.73
C ARG A 27 16.77 7.03 3.68
N ASP A 28 16.71 6.60 2.42
CA ASP A 28 17.58 7.06 1.33
C ASP A 28 16.95 8.15 0.44
N TYR A 29 15.78 8.70 0.78
CA TYR A 29 15.24 9.87 0.09
C TYR A 29 15.50 11.15 0.89
N PRO A 30 16.51 11.96 0.53
CA PRO A 30 16.59 13.32 1.02
C PRO A 30 15.36 14.12 0.54
N PRO A 31 14.89 15.11 1.32
CA PRO A 31 13.84 16.01 0.86
C PRO A 31 14.22 16.63 -0.51
N PRO A 32 13.25 16.90 -1.40
CA PRO A 32 13.53 17.44 -2.73
C PRO A 32 14.40 18.69 -2.61
N PRO A 33 15.57 18.75 -3.28
CA PRO A 33 16.45 19.89 -3.18
C PRO A 33 15.76 21.13 -3.74
N THR A 34 15.78 22.22 -2.97
CA THR A 34 15.44 23.55 -3.47
C THR A 34 16.36 23.88 -4.65
N PRO A 35 15.82 24.27 -5.83
CA PRO A 35 16.64 24.47 -7.02
C PRO A 35 17.61 25.63 -6.80
N THR A 36 18.90 25.31 -6.69
CA THR A 36 19.98 26.30 -6.67
C THR A 36 20.69 26.26 -8.04
N PRO A 37 20.93 27.41 -8.70
CA PRO A 37 21.60 27.44 -10.01
C PRO A 37 23.03 26.87 -9.93
N LYS A 38 23.33 25.88 -10.78
CA LYS A 38 24.68 25.30 -10.90
C LYS A 38 25.61 26.26 -11.69
N PRO A 39 26.82 26.57 -11.20
CA PRO A 39 27.82 27.30 -11.97
C PRO A 39 28.38 26.46 -13.14
N LEU A 40 28.62 27.12 -14.27
CA LEU A 40 29.28 26.53 -15.45
C LEU A 40 30.75 26.23 -15.16
N LEU A 41 31.19 25.00 -15.46
CA LEU A 41 32.60 24.60 -15.38
C LEU A 41 33.40 25.16 -16.56
N PRO A 42 34.66 25.59 -16.35
CA PRO A 42 35.54 26.06 -17.41
C PRO A 42 36.15 24.90 -18.24
N PRO A 43 36.61 25.17 -19.47
CA PRO A 43 37.08 24.14 -20.40
C PRO A 43 38.45 23.56 -20.01
N LEU A 44 38.59 22.25 -20.23
CA LEU A 44 39.81 21.47 -20.00
C LEU A 44 40.84 21.72 -21.11
N SER A 45 42.04 22.17 -20.73
CA SER A 45 43.22 22.19 -21.60
C SER A 45 44.03 20.90 -21.46
N THR A 46 44.34 20.24 -22.58
CA THR A 46 45.23 19.08 -22.66
C THR A 46 46.69 19.49 -22.87
N PRO A 47 47.64 18.80 -22.22
CA PRO A 47 48.95 18.57 -22.80
C PRO A 47 49.22 17.07 -22.96
N THR A 48 49.64 16.75 -24.18
CA THR A 48 50.05 15.46 -24.72
C THR A 48 51.39 15.03 -24.14
N ASN A 49 51.45 13.86 -23.50
CA ASN A 49 52.66 13.05 -23.33
C ASN A 49 52.21 11.60 -23.09
N THR A 50 52.16 10.79 -24.15
CA THR A 50 51.84 9.37 -24.06
C THR A 50 53.15 8.59 -24.18
N PRO A 51 53.57 7.81 -23.17
CA PRO A 51 54.68 6.90 -23.30
C PRO A 51 54.30 5.73 -24.23
N GLU A 52 55.21 5.34 -25.12
CA GLU A 52 55.06 4.12 -25.92
C GLU A 52 55.14 2.89 -25.00
N ILE A 53 54.00 2.21 -24.85
CA ILE A 53 53.91 0.91 -24.17
C ILE A 53 54.01 -0.17 -25.26
N THR A 54 55.12 -0.89 -25.29
CA THR A 54 55.28 -2.09 -26.12
C THR A 54 54.47 -3.24 -25.52
N PHE A 55 53.41 -3.66 -26.23
CA PHE A 55 52.61 -4.83 -25.87
C PHE A 55 53.26 -6.12 -26.39
N SER A 56 53.53 -7.05 -25.47
CA SER A 56 53.71 -8.47 -25.81
C SER A 56 52.34 -9.05 -26.20
N PRO A 57 52.22 -9.83 -27.28
CA PRO A 57 50.95 -10.41 -27.70
C PRO A 57 50.51 -11.46 -26.67
N GLN A 58 49.71 -11.04 -25.69
CA GLN A 58 48.94 -11.93 -24.87
C GLN A 58 47.66 -12.28 -25.65
N SER A 59 47.40 -13.58 -25.81
CA SER A 59 46.14 -14.05 -26.34
C SER A 59 45.03 -13.69 -25.36
N PHE A 60 44.26 -12.66 -25.66
CA PHE A 60 43.07 -12.29 -24.89
C PHE A 60 41.90 -13.18 -25.32
N LEU A 61 41.44 -14.03 -24.41
CA LEU A 61 40.18 -14.73 -24.58
C LEU A 61 39.05 -13.76 -24.23
N PHE A 62 38.43 -13.16 -25.23
CA PHE A 62 37.19 -12.42 -25.04
C PHE A 62 36.04 -13.41 -25.00
N LEU A 63 35.62 -13.81 -23.80
CA LEU A 63 34.33 -14.46 -23.62
C LEU A 63 33.26 -13.39 -23.86
N PRO A 64 32.27 -13.60 -24.74
CA PRO A 64 31.13 -12.71 -24.80
C PRO A 64 30.46 -12.73 -23.43
N LEU A 65 30.43 -11.60 -22.74
CA LEU A 65 29.52 -11.42 -21.62
C LEU A 65 28.11 -11.36 -22.22
N ILE A 66 27.49 -12.52 -22.35
CA ILE A 66 26.04 -12.60 -22.55
C ILE A 66 25.43 -12.30 -21.18
N SER A 67 25.37 -11.01 -20.84
CA SER A 67 24.44 -10.57 -19.79
C SER A 67 23.06 -10.70 -20.41
N ARG A 68 22.37 -11.80 -20.09
CA ARG A 68 20.93 -11.73 -20.10
C ARG A 68 20.58 -10.75 -18.99
N TYR A 69 19.96 -9.64 -19.34
CA TYR A 69 19.16 -8.86 -18.40
C TYR A 69 17.92 -9.71 -18.08
N ASP A 70 18.14 -10.87 -17.45
CA ASP A 70 17.04 -11.62 -16.86
C ASP A 70 16.54 -10.73 -15.72
N LEU A 71 15.26 -10.37 -15.79
CA LEU A 71 14.59 -9.61 -14.75
C LEU A 71 14.87 -10.27 -13.40
N PRO A 72 15.06 -9.51 -12.31
CA PRO A 72 15.10 -10.11 -11.00
C PRO A 72 13.82 -10.94 -10.82
N PRO A 73 13.91 -12.20 -10.36
CA PRO A 73 12.73 -13.01 -10.16
C PRO A 73 11.80 -12.30 -9.16
N ALA A 74 10.50 -12.39 -9.40
CA ALA A 74 9.52 -11.86 -8.45
C ALA A 74 9.77 -12.47 -7.06
N PRO A 75 9.68 -11.68 -5.99
CA PRO A 75 9.85 -12.22 -4.64
C PRO A 75 8.66 -13.14 -4.31
N PRO A 76 8.84 -14.12 -3.41
CA PRO A 76 7.75 -15.00 -2.99
C PRO A 76 6.55 -14.20 -2.48
N TYR A 77 5.36 -14.42 -3.06
CA TYR A 77 4.16 -13.65 -2.72
C TYR A 77 3.51 -14.05 -1.39
N ALA A 78 2.99 -13.08 -0.64
CA ALA A 78 2.15 -13.31 0.53
C ALA A 78 0.65 -13.25 0.19
N THR A 79 -0.23 -13.71 1.08
CA THR A 79 -1.68 -13.73 0.80
C THR A 79 -2.45 -12.66 1.58
N SER A 80 -2.99 -11.67 0.86
CA SER A 80 -3.96 -10.69 1.36
C SER A 80 -5.37 -11.28 1.40
N ILE A 81 -6.25 -10.72 2.24
CA ILE A 81 -7.52 -11.38 2.58
C ILE A 81 -8.69 -10.39 2.65
N TYR A 82 -9.76 -10.68 1.91
CA TYR A 82 -11.09 -10.09 2.14
C TYR A 82 -11.74 -10.71 3.38
N ILE A 83 -11.87 -9.94 4.46
CA ILE A 83 -12.37 -10.41 5.75
C ILE A 83 -13.90 -10.53 5.72
N GLN A 84 -14.38 -11.74 6.02
CA GLN A 84 -15.80 -12.13 6.02
C GLN A 84 -16.24 -12.72 7.37
N ASN A 85 -15.32 -13.33 8.13
CA ASN A 85 -15.56 -13.94 9.43
C ASN A 85 -14.56 -13.40 10.47
N PRO A 86 -14.87 -12.27 11.12
CA PRO A 86 -13.94 -11.52 11.97
C PRO A 86 -13.93 -12.06 13.41
N THR A 87 -13.54 -13.32 13.60
CA THR A 87 -13.38 -13.93 14.94
C THR A 87 -11.90 -14.14 15.30
N ASP A 88 -11.60 -14.20 16.60
CA ASP A 88 -10.22 -14.34 17.07
C ASP A 88 -9.55 -15.62 16.55
N PRO A 89 -10.17 -16.82 16.64
CA PRO A 89 -9.55 -18.05 16.15
C PRO A 89 -9.29 -18.01 14.64
N GLU A 90 -10.20 -17.41 13.87
CA GLU A 90 -10.04 -17.31 12.42
C GLU A 90 -8.85 -16.43 12.04
N LEU A 91 -8.73 -15.23 12.64
CA LEU A 91 -7.61 -14.34 12.33
C LEU A 91 -6.28 -14.93 12.83
N PHE A 92 -6.26 -15.58 13.98
CA PHE A 92 -5.10 -16.33 14.45
C PHE A 92 -4.69 -17.42 13.46
N ASN A 93 -5.64 -18.23 12.98
CA ASN A 93 -5.37 -19.31 12.03
C ASN A 93 -4.86 -18.76 10.69
N LEU A 94 -5.41 -17.64 10.21
CA LEU A 94 -4.92 -16.97 9.00
C LEU A 94 -3.47 -16.49 9.16
N GLY A 95 -3.14 -15.90 10.29
CA GLY A 95 -1.76 -15.51 10.62
C GLY A 95 -0.83 -16.73 10.69
N CYS A 96 -1.26 -17.79 11.39
CA CYS A 96 -0.48 -19.02 11.51
C CYS A 96 -0.22 -19.67 10.15
N ALA A 97 -1.21 -19.69 9.24
CA ALA A 97 -1.03 -20.20 7.89
C ALA A 97 0.04 -19.43 7.10
N GLN A 98 0.08 -18.09 7.21
CA GLN A 98 1.16 -17.29 6.64
C GLN A 98 2.52 -17.61 7.28
N GLY A 99 2.57 -17.80 8.60
CA GLY A 99 3.79 -18.19 9.30
C GLY A 99 4.31 -19.57 8.84
N GLN A 100 3.42 -20.55 8.70
CA GLN A 100 3.77 -21.90 8.22
C GLN A 100 4.28 -21.88 6.79
N ARG A 101 3.71 -21.03 5.91
CA ARG A 101 4.25 -20.82 4.56
C ARG A 101 5.72 -20.40 4.65
N ASP A 102 6.01 -19.38 5.44
CA ASP A 102 7.36 -18.83 5.51
C ASP A 102 8.36 -19.80 6.14
N GLN A 103 7.92 -20.57 7.14
CA GLN A 103 8.72 -21.65 7.72
C GLN A 103 9.08 -22.74 6.71
N ASN A 104 8.22 -22.99 5.73
CA ASN A 104 8.41 -24.04 4.71
C ASN A 104 9.14 -23.54 3.45
N LEU A 105 9.38 -22.24 3.33
CA LEU A 105 10.13 -21.66 2.21
C LEU A 105 11.61 -21.49 2.56
N PRO A 106 12.54 -21.72 1.63
CA PRO A 106 13.95 -21.48 1.86
C PRO A 106 14.25 -19.99 2.11
N GLY A 107 15.07 -19.72 3.13
CA GLY A 107 15.56 -18.38 3.45
C GLY A 107 14.56 -17.50 4.20
N GLN A 108 15.01 -16.30 4.56
CA GLN A 108 14.16 -15.31 5.23
C GLN A 108 13.16 -14.72 4.22
N GLN A 109 11.88 -14.75 4.56
CA GLN A 109 10.80 -14.14 3.76
C GLN A 109 10.57 -12.69 4.18
N ASP A 110 10.08 -11.89 3.24
CA ASP A 110 9.70 -10.49 3.46
C ASP A 110 8.31 -10.25 2.88
N ASN A 111 7.32 -10.20 3.76
CA ASN A 111 5.91 -10.26 3.37
C ASN A 111 5.22 -8.93 3.55
N LEU A 112 4.27 -8.66 2.64
CA LEU A 112 3.24 -7.65 2.84
C LEU A 112 1.87 -8.32 2.69
N VAL A 113 1.02 -8.17 3.70
CA VAL A 113 -0.35 -8.70 3.72
C VAL A 113 -1.31 -7.56 4.01
N VAL A 114 -2.40 -7.46 3.26
CA VAL A 114 -3.53 -6.56 3.57
C VAL A 114 -4.70 -7.38 4.10
N LEU A 115 -5.20 -7.02 5.29
CA LEU A 115 -6.49 -7.49 5.80
C LEU A 115 -7.57 -6.50 5.38
N ALA A 116 -8.28 -6.79 4.30
CA ALA A 116 -9.32 -5.93 3.76
C ALA A 116 -10.64 -6.17 4.52
N PHE A 117 -10.97 -5.29 5.47
CA PHE A 117 -12.14 -5.39 6.34
C PHE A 117 -13.46 -4.91 5.69
N GLY A 118 -13.48 -4.63 4.39
CA GLY A 118 -14.66 -4.14 3.68
C GLY A 118 -14.74 -2.62 3.68
N LYS A 119 -15.93 -2.06 3.90
CA LYS A 119 -16.18 -0.63 3.71
C LYS A 119 -16.27 0.16 5.01
N MET A 120 -15.92 1.43 4.94
CA MET A 120 -16.14 2.40 6.03
C MET A 120 -17.65 2.58 6.27
N TRP A 121 -18.06 2.61 7.54
CA TRP A 121 -19.49 2.62 7.91
C TRP A 121 -19.76 3.40 9.19
N LYS A 122 -20.63 4.42 9.15
CA LYS A 122 -21.00 5.26 10.30
C LYS A 122 -22.41 4.92 10.78
N VAL A 123 -22.60 4.81 12.09
CA VAL A 123 -23.93 4.66 12.73
C VAL A 123 -24.05 5.68 13.84
N GLY A 124 -24.94 6.67 13.69
CA GLY A 124 -24.98 7.81 14.58
C GLY A 124 -23.63 8.56 14.57
N ASN A 125 -22.98 8.64 15.74
CA ASN A 125 -21.64 9.24 15.90
C ASN A 125 -20.51 8.21 15.93
N GLU A 126 -20.82 6.93 15.81
CA GLU A 126 -19.86 5.83 15.89
C GLU A 126 -19.36 5.41 14.51
N TYR A 127 -18.09 4.99 14.45
CA TYR A 127 -17.37 4.65 13.23
C TYR A 127 -16.96 3.19 13.25
N TYR A 128 -17.23 2.49 12.15
CA TYR A 128 -17.00 1.06 11.99
C TYR A 128 -16.34 0.73 10.65
N LEU A 129 -15.68 -0.42 10.59
CA LEU A 129 -15.43 -1.12 9.33
C LEU A 129 -16.48 -2.22 9.19
N ARG A 130 -17.23 -2.20 8.08
CA ARG A 130 -18.26 -3.19 7.78
C ARG A 130 -17.70 -4.26 6.85
N THR A 131 -17.61 -5.49 7.37
CA THR A 131 -17.01 -6.63 6.66
C THR A 131 -17.66 -6.92 5.31
N TYR A 132 -16.91 -7.61 4.47
CA TYR A 132 -17.48 -8.30 3.32
C TYR A 132 -18.52 -9.32 3.78
N THR A 133 -19.47 -9.65 2.90
CA THR A 133 -20.54 -10.59 3.21
C THR A 133 -19.97 -11.97 3.48
N ASN A 134 -20.31 -12.53 4.64
CA ASN A 134 -20.05 -13.93 4.94
C ASN A 134 -20.99 -14.80 4.10
N PRO A 135 -20.48 -15.67 3.21
CA PRO A 135 -21.31 -16.44 2.30
C PRO A 135 -22.08 -17.55 3.03
N SER A 136 -21.63 -17.97 4.21
CA SER A 136 -22.29 -19.00 5.02
C SER A 136 -23.50 -18.47 5.79
N THR A 137 -23.49 -17.19 6.19
CA THR A 137 -24.58 -16.58 6.98
C THR A 137 -25.36 -15.50 6.24
N GLY A 138 -24.83 -14.99 5.12
CA GLY A 138 -25.37 -13.84 4.40
C GLY A 138 -25.18 -12.50 5.13
N THR A 139 -24.42 -12.45 6.22
CA THR A 139 -24.31 -11.27 7.08
C THR A 139 -23.02 -10.46 6.83
N ARG A 140 -23.10 -9.16 7.10
CA ARG A 140 -21.94 -8.24 7.24
C ARG A 140 -21.89 -7.77 8.68
N THR A 141 -20.68 -7.67 9.26
CA THR A 141 -20.48 -7.27 10.65
C THR A 141 -19.87 -5.87 10.71
N ASN A 142 -20.42 -5.00 11.56
CA ASN A 142 -19.82 -3.70 11.86
C ASN A 142 -18.79 -3.88 12.99
N LEU A 143 -17.53 -3.59 12.71
CA LEU A 143 -16.42 -3.71 13.65
C LEU A 143 -15.98 -2.32 14.11
N THR A 144 -15.91 -2.12 15.42
CA THR A 144 -15.26 -0.92 15.97
C THR A 144 -13.76 -0.97 15.64
N PHE A 145 -13.10 0.18 15.58
CA PHE A 145 -11.64 0.22 15.38
C PHE A 145 -10.86 -0.53 16.47
N LYS A 146 -11.33 -0.49 17.73
CA LYS A 146 -10.77 -1.33 18.80
C LYS A 146 -10.87 -2.82 18.47
N ARG A 147 -12.00 -3.28 17.92
CA ARG A 147 -12.15 -4.69 17.54
C ARG A 147 -11.24 -5.05 16.35
N VAL A 148 -11.05 -4.13 15.41
CA VAL A 148 -10.08 -4.29 14.30
C VAL A 148 -8.66 -4.44 14.84
N GLU A 149 -8.26 -3.64 15.84
CA GLU A 149 -6.97 -3.77 16.52
C GLU A 149 -6.80 -5.16 17.17
N GLU A 150 -7.80 -5.62 17.94
CA GLU A 150 -7.78 -6.94 18.58
C GLU A 150 -7.64 -8.07 17.53
N LEU A 151 -8.36 -7.98 16.43
CA LEU A 151 -8.29 -8.97 15.33
C LEU A 151 -6.94 -8.96 14.61
N ALA A 152 -6.36 -7.78 14.38
CA ALA A 152 -5.02 -7.65 13.82
C ALA A 152 -3.95 -8.25 14.77
N GLN A 153 -4.10 -8.05 16.09
CA GLN A 153 -3.24 -8.70 17.08
C GLN A 153 -3.35 -10.23 17.00
N GLN A 154 -4.54 -10.79 16.83
CA GLN A 154 -4.70 -12.24 16.66
C GLN A 154 -3.96 -12.76 15.42
N TYR A 155 -4.06 -12.06 14.28
CA TYR A 155 -3.29 -12.40 13.08
C TYR A 155 -1.77 -12.37 13.35
N LEU A 156 -1.27 -11.30 13.96
CA LEU A 156 0.16 -11.14 14.26
C LEU A 156 0.65 -12.20 15.26
N LEU A 157 -0.16 -12.57 16.26
CA LEU A 157 0.12 -13.64 17.21
C LEU A 157 0.18 -15.01 16.52
N GLY A 158 -0.75 -15.29 15.62
CA GLY A 158 -0.76 -16.52 14.83
C GLY A 158 0.49 -16.63 13.95
N TYR A 159 0.81 -15.57 13.21
CA TYR A 159 2.01 -15.50 12.38
C TYR A 159 3.28 -15.72 13.20
N ARG A 160 3.39 -15.06 14.36
CA ARG A 160 4.52 -15.24 15.26
C ARG A 160 4.63 -16.69 15.75
N TRP A 161 3.51 -17.32 16.13
CA TRP A 161 3.50 -18.67 16.68
C TRP A 161 3.99 -19.71 15.68
N CYS A 162 3.70 -19.51 14.39
CA CYS A 162 3.94 -20.51 13.35
C CYS A 162 5.04 -20.15 12.35
N SER A 163 5.71 -18.99 12.48
CA SER A 163 6.81 -18.57 11.58
C SER A 163 8.18 -19.08 12.02
N ASP A 164 9.16 -18.96 11.13
CA ASP A 164 10.57 -19.34 11.28
C ASP A 164 11.40 -18.53 12.30
N GLY A 165 10.81 -17.53 12.96
CA GLY A 165 11.53 -16.68 13.91
C GLY A 165 12.34 -15.53 13.30
N ILE A 166 12.49 -15.46 11.97
CA ILE A 166 13.33 -14.46 11.28
C ILE A 166 12.61 -13.70 10.15
N SER A 167 11.62 -14.30 9.51
CA SER A 167 10.85 -13.69 8.41
C SER A 167 10.10 -12.44 8.87
N LEU A 168 9.98 -11.48 7.96
CA LEU A 168 9.40 -10.16 8.16
C LEU A 168 7.94 -10.13 7.69
N LEU A 169 7.10 -9.37 8.39
CA LEU A 169 5.71 -9.16 8.01
C LEU A 169 5.32 -7.69 8.20
N ALA A 170 4.96 -7.06 7.08
CA ALA A 170 4.22 -5.82 7.02
C ALA A 170 2.72 -6.11 6.86
N LEU A 171 1.90 -5.64 7.80
CA LEU A 171 0.45 -5.86 7.80
C LEU A 171 -0.30 -4.55 7.51
N GLY A 172 -1.06 -4.50 6.42
CA GLY A 172 -1.99 -3.42 6.09
C GLY A 172 -3.36 -3.64 6.71
N ILE A 173 -3.85 -2.67 7.48
CA ILE A 173 -5.24 -2.63 7.95
C ILE A 173 -6.08 -1.96 6.86
N GLY A 174 -6.82 -2.77 6.11
CA GLY A 174 -7.47 -2.37 4.87
C GLY A 174 -8.96 -2.04 4.99
N SER A 175 -9.39 -1.02 4.26
CA SER A 175 -10.78 -0.81 3.83
C SER A 175 -10.81 -0.27 2.40
N ASN A 176 -11.94 0.21 1.91
CA ASN A 176 -12.08 0.79 0.57
C ASN A 176 -12.80 2.15 0.65
N ASN A 177 -12.61 2.99 -0.38
CA ASN A 177 -13.35 4.24 -0.53
C ASN A 177 -14.71 4.03 -1.23
N TYR A 178 -15.29 2.84 -1.11
CA TYR A 178 -16.59 2.52 -1.67
C TYR A 178 -17.72 2.97 -0.74
N ASP A 179 -18.82 3.41 -1.34
CA ASP A 179 -20.06 3.85 -0.70
C ASP A 179 -19.98 5.21 0.01
N ASP A 180 -21.13 5.71 0.44
CA ASP A 180 -21.34 6.99 1.12
C ASP A 180 -21.05 6.92 2.63
N MET A 181 -20.44 5.82 3.11
CA MET A 181 -20.14 5.57 4.52
C MET A 181 -21.36 5.56 5.45
N ASN A 182 -22.57 5.36 4.93
CA ASN A 182 -23.85 5.38 5.65
C ASN A 182 -24.14 6.73 6.34
N ILE A 183 -23.74 7.84 5.73
CA ILE A 183 -23.93 9.16 6.36
C ILE A 183 -25.40 9.58 6.45
N ASP A 184 -26.22 9.18 5.48
CA ASP A 184 -27.65 9.49 5.43
C ASP A 184 -28.51 8.48 6.23
N ASN A 185 -27.89 7.42 6.75
CA ASN A 185 -28.56 6.28 7.39
C ASN A 185 -29.67 5.66 6.51
N ASP A 186 -29.53 5.75 5.19
CA ASP A 186 -30.42 5.17 4.20
C ASP A 186 -29.60 4.29 3.26
N ILE A 187 -29.78 2.98 3.41
CA ILE A 187 -29.08 1.97 2.62
C ILE A 187 -29.41 2.02 1.12
N ASN A 188 -30.46 2.75 0.72
CA ASN A 188 -30.91 2.85 -0.67
C ASN A 188 -30.49 4.15 -1.35
N LYS A 189 -29.81 5.06 -0.64
CA LYS A 189 -29.46 6.38 -1.14
C LYS A 189 -27.98 6.64 -0.95
N PHE A 190 -27.30 6.98 -2.03
CA PHE A 190 -25.97 7.55 -1.95
C PHE A 190 -26.07 9.05 -1.65
N SER A 191 -25.40 9.50 -0.60
CA SER A 191 -25.45 10.92 -0.24
C SER A 191 -24.79 11.81 -1.29
N ALA A 192 -25.50 12.85 -1.70
CA ALA A 192 -24.96 13.89 -2.58
C ALA A 192 -24.13 14.95 -1.81
N ASP A 193 -24.14 14.92 -0.47
CA ASP A 193 -23.39 15.87 0.35
C ASP A 193 -21.91 15.51 0.42
N GLN A 194 -21.17 15.96 -0.60
CA GLN A 194 -19.73 15.73 -0.70
C GLN A 194 -18.95 16.33 0.48
N ALA A 195 -19.45 17.37 1.14
CA ALA A 195 -18.78 17.99 2.29
C ALA A 195 -18.91 17.10 3.54
N ALA A 196 -20.10 16.60 3.82
CA ALA A 196 -20.34 15.64 4.90
C ALA A 196 -19.57 14.33 4.67
N LEU A 197 -19.55 13.85 3.42
CA LEU A 197 -18.75 12.69 3.03
C LEU A 197 -17.26 12.92 3.28
N ARG A 198 -16.70 14.04 2.81
CA ARG A 198 -15.29 14.36 3.01
C ARG A 198 -14.93 14.46 4.50
N GLN A 199 -15.78 15.10 5.32
CA GLN A 199 -15.56 15.19 6.76
C GLN A 199 -15.60 13.82 7.44
N THR A 200 -16.53 12.95 6.99
CA THR A 200 -16.63 11.58 7.49
C THR A 200 -15.40 10.76 7.08
N ALA A 201 -14.97 10.86 5.83
CA ALA A 201 -13.76 10.24 5.30
C ALA A 201 -12.51 10.69 6.09
N TYR A 202 -12.40 11.99 6.38
CA TYR A 202 -11.34 12.55 7.23
C TYR A 202 -11.32 11.91 8.61
N ALA A 203 -12.47 11.82 9.27
CA ALA A 203 -12.56 11.16 10.58
C ALA A 203 -12.18 9.67 10.52
N PHE A 204 -12.52 8.96 9.44
CA PHE A 204 -12.02 7.61 9.21
C PHE A 204 -10.50 7.58 9.06
N GLY A 205 -9.92 8.45 8.24
CA GLY A 205 -8.47 8.57 8.06
C GLY A 205 -7.73 8.71 9.39
N GLN A 206 -8.23 9.57 10.28
CA GLN A 206 -7.65 9.74 11.62
C GLN A 206 -7.64 8.44 12.43
N ARG A 207 -8.74 7.67 12.35
CA ARG A 207 -8.87 6.39 13.06
C ARG A 207 -7.96 5.30 12.51
N PHE A 208 -7.77 5.26 11.20
CA PHE A 208 -6.77 4.36 10.61
C PHE A 208 -5.37 4.68 11.14
N ALA A 209 -4.98 5.96 11.16
CA ALA A 209 -3.68 6.37 11.70
C ALA A 209 -3.52 6.07 13.20
N ASP A 210 -4.58 6.24 14.00
CA ASP A 210 -4.57 5.88 15.42
C ASP A 210 -4.45 4.37 15.63
N THR A 211 -5.18 3.56 14.86
CA THR A 211 -5.12 2.10 14.94
C THR A 211 -3.77 1.55 14.53
N THR A 212 -3.16 2.09 13.48
CA THR A 212 -1.82 1.66 13.04
C THR A 212 -0.76 2.02 14.08
N TYR A 213 -0.86 3.22 14.65
CA TYR A 213 0.00 3.65 15.76
C TYR A 213 -0.13 2.72 16.96
N ASN A 214 -1.36 2.44 17.42
CA ASN A 214 -1.61 1.57 18.58
C ASN A 214 -1.04 0.17 18.36
N LEU A 215 -1.22 -0.41 17.17
CA LEU A 215 -0.68 -1.72 16.83
C LEU A 215 0.85 -1.71 16.78
N ASN A 216 1.46 -0.67 16.22
CA ASN A 216 2.91 -0.54 16.20
C ASN A 216 3.51 -0.32 17.60
N GLU A 217 2.83 0.42 18.49
CA GLU A 217 3.23 0.52 19.89
C GLU A 217 3.08 -0.83 20.63
N TRP A 218 2.01 -1.58 20.36
CA TRP A 218 1.85 -2.93 20.90
C TRP A 218 2.95 -3.89 20.42
N ILE A 219 3.31 -3.85 19.13
CA ILE A 219 4.42 -4.63 18.56
C ILE A 219 5.75 -4.27 19.25
N ARG A 220 6.02 -2.97 19.46
CA ARG A 220 7.21 -2.48 20.18
C ARG A 220 7.26 -3.00 21.61
N ALA A 221 6.17 -2.82 22.36
CA ALA A 221 6.05 -3.30 23.73
C ALA A 221 6.18 -4.83 23.84
N SER A 222 5.78 -5.54 22.78
CA SER A 222 5.88 -7.00 22.70
C SER A 222 7.27 -7.51 22.27
N GLY A 223 8.19 -6.63 21.89
CA GLY A 223 9.55 -6.99 21.48
C GLY A 223 9.68 -7.52 20.05
N TYR A 224 8.70 -7.28 19.18
CA TYR A 224 8.69 -7.82 17.80
C TYR A 224 8.92 -6.77 16.70
N ALA A 225 9.25 -5.53 17.07
CA ALA A 225 9.42 -4.42 16.12
C ALA A 225 10.55 -4.60 15.10
N SER A 226 11.47 -5.57 15.32
CA SER A 226 12.49 -5.93 14.33
C SER A 226 11.96 -6.79 13.17
N ARG A 227 10.73 -7.33 13.30
CA ARG A 227 10.15 -8.28 12.35
C ARG A 227 8.75 -7.91 11.88
N LEU A 228 7.98 -7.22 12.71
CA LEU A 228 6.58 -6.92 12.46
C LEU A 228 6.39 -5.40 12.37
N TRP A 229 5.55 -4.98 11.43
CA TRP A 229 5.13 -3.59 11.28
C TRP A 229 3.70 -3.53 10.74
N VAL A 230 2.94 -2.51 11.12
CA VAL A 230 1.57 -2.27 10.66
C VAL A 230 1.43 -0.95 9.90
N MET A 231 0.66 -0.94 8.82
CA MET A 231 0.32 0.24 8.02
C MET A 231 -1.19 0.36 7.86
N GLY A 232 -1.66 1.57 7.57
CA GLY A 232 -3.02 1.75 7.06
C GLY A 232 -3.09 1.23 5.63
N ALA A 233 -4.27 0.90 5.14
CA ALA A 233 -4.46 0.55 3.75
C ALA A 233 -5.85 0.97 3.29
N LEU A 234 -5.93 1.58 2.11
CA LEU A 234 -7.19 1.92 1.47
C LEU A 234 -7.17 1.46 0.01
N ASP A 235 -8.19 0.72 -0.36
CA ASP A 235 -8.50 0.37 -1.74
C ASP A 235 -9.23 1.57 -2.33
N ILE A 236 -8.48 2.33 -3.13
CA ILE A 236 -8.96 3.56 -3.75
C ILE A 236 -9.30 3.26 -5.19
N GLU A 237 -10.60 3.26 -5.50
CA GLU A 237 -11.12 3.10 -6.85
C GLU A 237 -12.26 4.09 -7.13
N TRP A 238 -12.74 4.10 -8.38
CA TRP A 238 -13.79 5.02 -8.83
C TRP A 238 -14.64 4.54 -10.01
N ALA A 239 -14.56 3.27 -10.40
CA ALA A 239 -15.47 2.72 -11.39
C ALA A 239 -16.10 1.40 -10.93
N GLY A 240 -17.32 1.18 -11.41
CA GLY A 240 -18.18 0.10 -10.96
C GLY A 240 -19.36 0.63 -10.17
N ARG A 241 -20.49 -0.06 -10.32
CA ARG A 241 -21.65 0.05 -9.44
C ARG A 241 -21.94 -1.37 -8.97
N GLU A 242 -22.42 -1.54 -7.74
CA GLU A 242 -23.07 -2.81 -7.41
C GLU A 242 -24.25 -3.05 -8.36
N SER A 243 -24.59 -4.31 -8.59
CA SER A 243 -25.63 -4.73 -9.55
C SER A 243 -27.01 -4.10 -9.32
N ASP A 244 -27.25 -3.52 -8.14
CA ASP A 244 -28.46 -2.79 -7.80
C ASP A 244 -28.43 -1.30 -8.20
N GLY A 245 -27.28 -0.80 -8.66
CA GLY A 245 -27.05 0.58 -9.09
C GLY A 245 -27.02 1.61 -7.95
N ARG A 246 -27.03 1.16 -6.69
CA ARG A 246 -27.27 2.03 -5.51
C ARG A 246 -25.99 2.56 -4.88
N TYR A 247 -24.90 1.81 -5.02
CA TYR A 247 -23.64 2.09 -4.38
C TYR A 247 -22.59 2.60 -5.37
N TRP A 248 -21.76 3.53 -4.88
CA TRP A 248 -20.80 4.27 -5.68
C TRP A 248 -19.49 4.45 -4.95
N TRP A 249 -18.41 4.47 -5.70
CA TRP A 249 -17.11 4.88 -5.22
C TRP A 249 -17.04 6.38 -4.94
N ASN A 250 -16.14 6.78 -4.04
CA ASN A 250 -15.99 8.18 -3.65
C ASN A 250 -15.20 9.01 -4.69
N THR A 251 -15.55 10.30 -4.77
CA THR A 251 -14.86 11.30 -5.60
C THR A 251 -13.41 11.51 -5.12
N PRO A 252 -12.53 12.14 -5.94
CA PRO A 252 -11.20 12.53 -5.47
C PRO A 252 -11.29 13.51 -4.29
N TYR A 253 -12.30 14.38 -4.28
CA TYR A 253 -12.56 15.31 -3.16
C TYR A 253 -12.85 14.58 -1.84
N VAL A 254 -13.72 13.57 -1.84
CA VAL A 254 -14.03 12.83 -0.60
C VAL A 254 -12.84 11.97 -0.18
N THR A 255 -12.21 11.27 -1.13
CA THR A 255 -11.06 10.40 -0.85
C THR A 255 -9.87 11.19 -0.31
N GLY A 256 -9.63 12.40 -0.84
CA GLY A 256 -8.62 13.31 -0.30
C GLY A 256 -8.88 13.69 1.17
N GLY A 257 -10.14 13.72 1.62
CA GLY A 257 -10.47 13.91 3.04
C GLY A 257 -9.89 12.81 3.91
N TRP A 258 -10.02 11.53 3.49
CA TRP A 258 -9.42 10.41 4.21
C TRP A 258 -7.90 10.53 4.29
N VAL A 259 -7.25 10.87 3.17
CA VAL A 259 -5.79 11.06 3.09
C VAL A 259 -5.31 12.14 4.05
N GLU A 260 -5.99 13.29 4.07
CA GLU A 260 -5.67 14.39 4.98
C GLU A 260 -5.88 14.00 6.45
N GLY A 261 -6.97 13.27 6.74
CA GLY A 261 -7.25 12.77 8.09
C GLY A 261 -6.21 11.78 8.59
N PHE A 262 -5.78 10.86 7.72
CA PHE A 262 -4.69 9.93 8.04
C PHE A 262 -3.40 10.70 8.31
N ASN A 263 -3.02 11.61 7.42
CA ASN A 263 -1.80 12.39 7.57
C ASN A 263 -1.80 13.21 8.87
N ALA A 264 -2.91 13.89 9.19
CA ALA A 264 -3.06 14.69 10.41
C ALA A 264 -2.83 13.89 11.71
N ASN A 265 -3.13 12.59 11.71
CA ASN A 265 -2.96 11.71 12.86
C ASN A 265 -1.79 10.71 12.71
N SER A 266 -1.05 10.73 11.59
CA SER A 266 0.05 9.79 11.33
C SER A 266 1.24 9.96 12.28
N ARG A 267 1.28 11.07 13.04
CA ARG A 267 2.38 11.45 13.95
C ARG A 267 3.74 11.49 13.25
N GLY A 268 3.76 11.64 11.92
CA GLY A 268 4.96 11.57 11.08
C GLY A 268 5.65 10.20 11.07
N ARG A 269 4.97 9.14 11.55
CA ARG A 269 5.53 7.80 11.75
C ARG A 269 4.76 6.71 11.03
N GLU A 270 3.44 6.85 10.96
CA GLU A 270 2.57 5.86 10.33
C GLU A 270 2.49 6.07 8.83
N MET A 271 2.34 4.99 8.07
CA MET A 271 2.19 5.01 6.61
C MET A 271 0.87 4.35 6.21
N TYR A 272 0.39 4.67 5.01
CA TYR A 272 -0.70 3.90 4.41
C TYR A 272 -0.38 3.42 3.00
N LEU A 273 -1.00 2.31 2.64
CA LEU A 273 -0.98 1.75 1.31
C LEU A 273 -2.22 2.23 0.54
N ASN A 274 -2.04 2.73 -0.68
CA ASN A 274 -3.12 2.67 -1.66
C ASN A 274 -3.02 1.31 -2.37
N TYR A 275 -3.96 0.41 -2.08
CA TYR A 275 -4.01 -0.92 -2.68
C TYR A 275 -5.11 -1.10 -3.72
N GLY A 276 -5.60 0.01 -4.29
CA GLY A 276 -6.62 0.00 -5.33
C GLY A 276 -6.06 0.19 -6.74
N ALA A 277 -6.93 0.68 -7.63
CA ALA A 277 -6.67 0.76 -9.07
C ALA A 277 -6.53 2.20 -9.61
N CYS A 278 -6.00 2.31 -10.84
CA CYS A 278 -6.03 3.53 -11.64
C CYS A 278 -7.12 3.44 -12.71
N VAL A 279 -8.38 3.39 -12.30
CA VAL A 279 -9.46 2.98 -13.20
C VAL A 279 -9.64 3.95 -14.36
N GLY A 280 -9.54 3.43 -15.59
CA GLY A 280 -9.67 4.24 -16.81
C GLY A 280 -8.54 5.25 -17.08
N CYS A 281 -7.50 5.29 -16.24
CA CYS A 281 -6.35 6.17 -16.44
C CYS A 281 -5.70 5.98 -17.82
N PRO A 282 -5.13 7.03 -18.42
CA PRO A 282 -4.38 6.89 -19.64
C PRO A 282 -3.03 6.19 -19.35
N ILE A 283 -2.53 5.46 -20.34
CA ILE A 283 -1.21 4.82 -20.31
C ILE A 283 -0.05 5.79 -20.65
N THR A 284 -0.35 7.09 -20.70
CA THR A 284 0.62 8.17 -20.88
C THR A 284 0.23 9.34 -19.97
N PRO A 285 1.18 10.14 -19.46
CA PRO A 285 0.86 11.34 -18.68
C PRO A 285 -0.04 12.32 -19.43
N SER A 286 -1.10 12.79 -18.79
CA SER A 286 -2.05 13.75 -19.35
C SER A 286 -2.54 14.74 -18.29
N LEU A 287 -2.34 16.03 -18.54
CA LEU A 287 -2.84 17.13 -17.68
C LEU A 287 -4.34 17.40 -17.86
N SER A 288 -4.92 16.97 -18.97
CA SER A 288 -6.33 17.23 -19.31
C SER A 288 -7.23 16.01 -19.12
N TRP A 289 -6.67 14.84 -18.78
CA TRP A 289 -7.47 13.65 -18.54
C TRP A 289 -8.17 13.76 -17.20
N VAL A 290 -9.48 13.49 -17.24
CA VAL A 290 -10.34 13.25 -16.09
C VAL A 290 -11.21 12.04 -16.42
N PHE A 291 -11.50 11.21 -15.43
CA PHE A 291 -12.25 9.96 -15.61
C PHE A 291 -13.66 10.20 -16.16
N SER A 292 -14.39 11.15 -15.58
CA SER A 292 -15.70 11.57 -16.06
C SER A 292 -15.95 13.05 -15.77
N THR A 293 -16.51 13.77 -16.75
CA THR A 293 -17.07 15.11 -16.57
C THR A 293 -18.60 15.08 -16.45
N THR A 294 -19.20 13.90 -16.58
CA THR A 294 -20.66 13.73 -16.59
C THR A 294 -21.16 13.51 -15.17
N ARG A 295 -22.22 14.23 -14.80
CA ARG A 295 -22.91 14.04 -13.54
C ARG A 295 -23.66 12.72 -13.52
N ASP A 296 -23.61 12.04 -12.38
CA ASP A 296 -24.40 10.85 -12.14
C ASP A 296 -25.86 11.18 -11.76
N ALA A 297 -26.63 10.16 -11.39
CA ALA A 297 -28.02 10.30 -10.97
C ALA A 297 -28.18 11.10 -9.66
N ASN A 298 -27.12 11.23 -8.86
CA ASN A 298 -27.09 12.00 -7.61
C ASN A 298 -26.47 13.39 -7.81
N ASN A 299 -26.30 13.83 -9.07
CA ASN A 299 -25.73 15.12 -9.44
C ASN A 299 -24.24 15.29 -9.03
N VAL A 300 -23.52 14.19 -8.82
CA VAL A 300 -22.08 14.15 -8.47
C VAL A 300 -21.24 13.89 -9.71
N VAL A 301 -20.07 14.52 -9.82
CA VAL A 301 -19.09 14.29 -10.89
C VAL A 301 -17.94 13.44 -10.34
N MET A 302 -17.56 12.39 -11.07
CA MET A 302 -16.41 11.53 -10.75
C MET A 302 -15.18 11.96 -11.56
N ASP A 303 -14.65 13.13 -11.22
CA ASP A 303 -13.61 13.86 -11.96
C ASP A 303 -12.17 13.48 -11.61
N TRP A 304 -11.92 12.21 -11.28
CA TRP A 304 -10.58 11.70 -10.99
C TRP A 304 -9.60 12.02 -12.13
N SER A 305 -8.54 12.75 -11.83
CA SER A 305 -7.41 13.02 -12.73
C SER A 305 -6.19 12.16 -12.35
N GLN A 306 -5.19 12.04 -13.25
CA GLN A 306 -3.91 11.42 -12.88
C GLN A 306 -3.21 12.16 -11.74
N GLY A 307 -3.45 13.46 -11.59
CA GLY A 307 -2.94 14.24 -10.48
C GLY A 307 -3.55 13.83 -9.13
N ASP A 308 -4.84 13.49 -9.11
CA ASP A 308 -5.52 13.03 -7.89
C ASP A 308 -5.03 11.64 -7.51
N VAL A 309 -4.87 10.73 -8.48
CA VAL A 309 -4.30 9.40 -8.23
C VAL A 309 -2.87 9.52 -7.70
N TYR A 310 -2.05 10.37 -8.31
CA TYR A 310 -0.70 10.64 -7.79
C TYR A 310 -0.75 11.18 -6.36
N TYR A 311 -1.64 12.13 -6.08
CA TYR A 311 -1.78 12.75 -4.75
C TYR A 311 -2.11 11.72 -3.67
N VAL A 312 -3.16 10.91 -3.86
CA VAL A 312 -3.60 9.92 -2.86
C VAL A 312 -2.70 8.68 -2.76
N SER A 313 -1.83 8.45 -3.76
CA SER A 313 -0.93 7.29 -3.76
C SER A 313 0.50 7.62 -3.33
N TRP A 314 0.90 8.90 -3.38
CA TRP A 314 2.28 9.32 -3.13
C TRP A 314 2.43 10.81 -2.78
N GLY A 315 1.77 11.69 -3.53
CA GLY A 315 1.95 13.14 -3.45
C GLY A 315 1.54 13.76 -2.11
N ALA A 316 0.71 13.07 -1.34
CA ALA A 316 0.45 13.35 0.06
C ALA A 316 1.11 12.28 0.94
N PRO A 317 2.32 12.55 1.49
CA PRO A 317 2.90 11.68 2.50
C PRO A 317 1.89 11.44 3.64
N PRO A 318 1.85 10.23 4.23
CA PRO A 318 2.80 9.13 4.13
C PRO A 318 2.29 7.94 3.27
N ALA A 319 1.86 8.22 2.03
CA ALA A 319 1.28 7.24 1.11
C ALA A 319 2.32 6.37 0.40
N LEU A 320 1.99 5.08 0.20
CA LEU A 320 2.73 4.13 -0.63
C LEU A 320 1.78 3.42 -1.61
N PRO A 321 2.07 3.36 -2.91
CA PRO A 321 1.27 2.62 -3.87
C PRO A 321 1.58 1.11 -3.82
N LEU A 322 0.53 0.30 -3.68
CA LEU A 322 0.51 -1.16 -3.84
C LEU A 322 -0.57 -1.52 -4.88
N PRO A 323 -0.38 -1.12 -6.13
CA PRO A 323 -1.43 -1.17 -7.14
C PRO A 323 -1.95 -2.58 -7.41
N GLU A 324 -3.24 -2.65 -7.72
CA GLU A 324 -3.87 -3.82 -8.32
C GLU A 324 -3.40 -4.02 -9.77
N ILE A 325 -2.70 -5.13 -10.03
CA ILE A 325 -2.19 -5.51 -11.35
C ILE A 325 -2.87 -6.81 -11.79
N TYR A 326 -4.19 -6.77 -11.96
CA TYR A 326 -5.02 -7.94 -12.22
C TYR A 326 -5.05 -8.37 -13.71
N ARG A 327 -4.94 -7.44 -14.66
CA ARG A 327 -5.07 -7.75 -16.11
C ARG A 327 -3.86 -8.47 -16.69
N ASN A 328 -4.08 -9.55 -17.44
CA ASN A 328 -3.01 -10.34 -18.06
C ASN A 328 -2.21 -9.63 -19.18
N ASP A 329 -2.64 -8.45 -19.62
CA ASP A 329 -2.06 -7.73 -20.77
C ASP A 329 -1.12 -6.58 -20.39
N GLY A 330 -0.77 -6.43 -19.10
CA GLY A 330 0.08 -5.36 -18.60
C GLY A 330 -0.51 -3.96 -18.75
N TYR A 331 -1.80 -3.83 -19.07
CA TYR A 331 -2.46 -2.52 -19.21
C TYR A 331 -2.47 -1.76 -17.87
N LEU A 332 -2.78 -2.41 -16.76
CA LEU A 332 -2.81 -1.75 -15.44
C LEU A 332 -1.41 -1.29 -15.00
N ALA A 333 -0.37 -2.08 -15.26
CA ALA A 333 1.02 -1.69 -15.01
C ALA A 333 1.43 -0.43 -15.78
N ARG A 334 1.01 -0.31 -17.05
CA ARG A 334 1.21 0.92 -17.86
C ARG A 334 0.50 2.13 -17.29
N GLN A 335 -0.72 1.97 -16.78
CA GLN A 335 -1.46 3.08 -16.16
C GLN A 335 -0.70 3.59 -14.93
N TRP A 336 -0.25 2.70 -14.05
CA TRP A 336 0.49 3.09 -12.85
C TRP A 336 1.87 3.69 -13.17
N GLN A 337 2.57 3.17 -14.18
CA GLN A 337 3.78 3.79 -14.70
C GLN A 337 3.50 5.21 -15.20
N ALA A 338 2.40 5.42 -15.94
CA ALA A 338 2.02 6.74 -16.44
C ALA A 338 1.69 7.73 -15.32
N VAL A 339 1.08 7.30 -14.21
CA VAL A 339 0.89 8.14 -13.01
C VAL A 339 2.23 8.50 -12.37
N SER A 340 3.16 7.55 -12.25
CA SER A 340 4.50 7.84 -11.73
C SER A 340 5.25 8.85 -12.61
N LEU A 341 5.15 8.67 -13.94
CA LEU A 341 5.76 9.59 -14.90
C LEU A 341 5.07 10.97 -14.88
N TYR A 342 3.75 11.02 -14.71
CA TYR A 342 3.02 12.26 -14.48
C TYR A 342 3.57 12.99 -13.25
N GLY A 343 3.81 12.27 -12.15
CA GLY A 343 4.44 12.80 -10.95
C GLY A 343 5.82 13.41 -11.23
N ALA A 344 6.67 12.65 -11.91
CA ALA A 344 8.03 13.06 -12.26
C ALA A 344 8.05 14.31 -13.16
N LEU A 345 7.12 14.42 -14.10
CA LEU A 345 7.04 15.52 -15.06
C LEU A 345 6.40 16.79 -14.46
N TYR A 346 5.39 16.65 -13.61
CA TYR A 346 4.48 17.75 -13.27
C TYR A 346 4.31 18.02 -11.77
N LYS A 347 4.73 17.10 -10.89
CA LYS A 347 4.51 17.20 -9.43
C LYS A 347 5.79 17.15 -8.60
N GLY A 348 6.96 17.10 -9.25
CA GLY A 348 8.27 17.23 -8.61
C GLY A 348 8.89 15.90 -8.16
N GLY A 349 8.29 14.75 -8.46
CA GLY A 349 8.88 13.46 -8.11
C GLY A 349 8.12 12.25 -8.66
N LYS A 350 8.85 11.18 -8.96
CA LYS A 350 8.27 9.88 -9.29
C LYS A 350 7.67 9.23 -8.04
N MET A 351 6.79 8.26 -8.24
CA MET A 351 6.29 7.39 -7.18
C MET A 351 7.30 6.27 -6.90
N THR A 352 7.46 5.87 -5.65
CA THR A 352 8.11 4.60 -5.29
C THR A 352 7.05 3.61 -4.83
N PHE A 353 6.93 2.49 -5.55
CA PHE A 353 5.92 1.48 -5.33
C PHE A 353 6.35 0.50 -4.23
N ALA A 354 5.42 0.16 -3.35
CA ALA A 354 5.64 -0.86 -2.32
C ALA A 354 5.79 -2.25 -2.95
N GLY A 355 4.95 -2.55 -3.94
CA GLY A 355 4.84 -3.87 -4.55
C GLY A 355 3.76 -3.92 -5.61
N ALA A 356 3.33 -5.13 -5.95
CA ALA A 356 2.13 -5.37 -6.77
C ALA A 356 1.13 -6.23 -5.99
N MET A 357 -0.17 -5.94 -6.16
CA MET A 357 -1.25 -6.80 -5.70
C MET A 357 -1.90 -7.53 -6.89
N THR A 358 -2.14 -8.83 -6.76
CA THR A 358 -2.89 -9.66 -7.72
C THR A 358 -4.13 -10.26 -7.08
N GLN A 359 -5.02 -10.87 -7.87
CA GLN A 359 -6.27 -11.50 -7.39
C GLN A 359 -6.45 -12.94 -7.89
N PHE A 360 -5.37 -13.62 -8.24
CA PHE A 360 -5.40 -14.96 -8.82
C PHE A 360 -6.17 -15.94 -7.93
N GLN A 361 -5.85 -15.99 -6.63
CA GLN A 361 -6.52 -16.85 -5.66
C GLN A 361 -8.02 -16.52 -5.55
N SER A 362 -8.41 -15.25 -5.58
CA SER A 362 -9.83 -14.85 -5.64
C SER A 362 -10.52 -15.42 -6.88
N CYS A 363 -9.86 -15.35 -8.04
CA CYS A 363 -10.37 -15.91 -9.29
C CYS A 363 -10.51 -17.45 -9.26
N GLN A 364 -9.59 -18.14 -8.59
CA GLN A 364 -9.71 -19.59 -8.37
C GLN A 364 -10.88 -19.95 -7.45
N GLN A 365 -11.20 -19.10 -6.48
CA GLN A 365 -12.30 -19.29 -5.54
C GLN A 365 -13.66 -19.04 -6.20
N LYS A 366 -13.82 -17.86 -6.80
CA LYS A 366 -15.04 -17.39 -7.47
C LYS A 366 -14.78 -17.31 -8.96
N LYS A 367 -14.90 -18.45 -9.64
CA LYS A 367 -14.76 -18.55 -11.11
C LYS A 367 -15.80 -17.66 -11.80
N SER A 368 -15.43 -16.44 -12.16
CA SER A 368 -16.23 -15.53 -12.97
C SER A 368 -15.68 -15.48 -14.41
N ALA A 369 -16.49 -15.02 -15.36
CA ALA A 369 -16.04 -14.81 -16.73
C ALA A 369 -14.94 -13.74 -16.82
N GLU A 370 -14.97 -12.75 -15.93
CA GLU A 370 -13.99 -11.65 -15.87
C GLU A 370 -12.59 -12.16 -15.54
N CYS A 371 -12.50 -13.21 -14.72
CA CYS A 371 -11.24 -13.84 -14.35
C CYS A 371 -10.46 -14.41 -15.54
N ALA A 372 -11.09 -14.67 -16.69
CA ALA A 372 -10.36 -15.10 -17.89
C ALA A 372 -9.37 -14.03 -18.43
N THR A 373 -9.46 -12.80 -17.94
CA THR A 373 -8.59 -11.68 -18.33
C THR A 373 -8.02 -10.89 -17.15
N LEU A 374 -8.39 -11.27 -15.92
CA LEU A 374 -8.09 -10.53 -14.68
C LEU A 374 -7.43 -11.43 -13.61
N ASP A 375 -6.86 -12.56 -14.01
CA ASP A 375 -6.26 -13.56 -13.12
C ASP A 375 -4.73 -13.58 -13.22
N ASN A 376 -4.08 -12.42 -13.36
CA ASN A 376 -2.62 -12.37 -13.26
C ASN A 376 -2.14 -13.14 -12.04
N THR A 377 -1.25 -14.10 -12.26
CA THR A 377 -0.50 -14.72 -11.17
C THR A 377 0.37 -13.67 -10.48
N PRO A 378 0.78 -13.90 -9.23
CA PRO A 378 1.62 -12.96 -8.50
C PRO A 378 2.92 -12.59 -9.24
N ASP A 379 3.54 -13.59 -9.88
CA ASP A 379 4.76 -13.40 -10.67
C ASP A 379 4.51 -12.54 -11.93
N GLU A 380 3.39 -12.76 -12.62
CA GLU A 380 3.02 -11.97 -13.80
C GLU A 380 2.71 -10.51 -13.44
N GLY A 381 1.89 -10.27 -12.41
CA GLY A 381 1.52 -8.92 -11.99
C GLY A 381 2.73 -8.11 -11.53
N TRP A 382 3.63 -8.72 -10.76
CA TRP A 382 4.87 -8.07 -10.33
C TRP A 382 5.80 -7.78 -11.50
N SER A 383 6.02 -8.75 -12.40
CA SER A 383 6.92 -8.59 -13.55
C SER A 383 6.42 -7.50 -14.47
N GLN A 384 5.11 -7.47 -14.77
CA GLN A 384 4.52 -6.40 -15.57
C GLN A 384 4.77 -5.02 -14.95
N LEU A 385 4.56 -4.85 -13.65
CA LEU A 385 4.79 -3.56 -12.99
C LEU A 385 6.28 -3.19 -13.01
N TYR A 386 7.16 -4.11 -12.66
CA TYR A 386 8.61 -3.89 -12.65
C TYR A 386 9.12 -3.49 -14.04
N ASP A 387 8.70 -4.19 -15.09
CA ASP A 387 9.13 -3.94 -16.47
C ASP A 387 8.71 -2.57 -16.95
N TRP A 388 7.44 -2.22 -16.76
CA TRP A 388 6.93 -0.91 -17.20
C TRP A 388 7.62 0.22 -16.45
N LEU A 389 7.78 0.12 -15.13
CA LEU A 389 8.49 1.13 -14.35
C LEU A 389 9.91 1.36 -14.86
N ASN A 390 10.62 0.30 -15.24
CA ASN A 390 12.02 0.35 -15.66
C ASN A 390 12.23 0.64 -17.17
N GLN A 391 11.16 0.80 -17.96
CA GLN A 391 11.28 1.27 -19.35
C GLN A 391 11.61 2.77 -19.47
N ASP A 392 11.35 3.57 -18.42
CA ASP A 392 11.68 5.00 -18.38
C ASP A 392 12.54 5.31 -17.15
N PRO A 393 13.74 5.91 -17.31
CA PRO A 393 14.61 6.24 -16.17
C PRO A 393 13.96 7.18 -15.14
N ARG A 394 12.93 7.94 -15.53
CA ARG A 394 12.17 8.82 -14.62
C ARG A 394 11.21 8.06 -13.72
N THR A 395 10.84 6.83 -14.06
CA THR A 395 9.98 5.96 -13.24
C THR A 395 10.70 4.72 -12.72
N ALA A 396 11.91 4.45 -13.20
CA ALA A 396 12.69 3.26 -12.88
C ALA A 396 12.85 3.06 -11.37
N GLN A 397 12.66 1.82 -10.93
CA GLN A 397 12.77 1.42 -9.53
C GLN A 397 13.49 0.08 -9.47
N GLN A 398 14.67 0.08 -8.84
CA GLN A 398 15.54 -1.11 -8.79
C GLN A 398 14.95 -2.23 -7.94
N VAL A 399 14.22 -1.87 -6.88
CA VAL A 399 13.64 -2.82 -5.92
C VAL A 399 12.14 -2.61 -5.86
N LEU A 400 11.35 -3.55 -6.40
CA LEU A 400 9.91 -3.63 -6.16
C LEU A 400 9.70 -4.71 -5.09
N ARG A 401 9.54 -4.27 -3.84
CA ARG A 401 9.86 -5.08 -2.67
C ARG A 401 8.90 -6.25 -2.45
N TRP A 402 7.61 -6.02 -2.62
CA TRP A 402 6.59 -6.98 -2.22
C TRP A 402 5.71 -7.45 -3.38
N VAL A 403 5.16 -8.65 -3.20
CA VAL A 403 4.07 -9.20 -4.00
C VAL A 403 3.03 -9.74 -3.03
N THR A 404 1.77 -9.43 -3.29
CA THR A 404 0.67 -10.06 -2.55
C THR A 404 -0.47 -10.45 -3.48
N ASP A 405 -1.11 -11.57 -3.17
CA ASP A 405 -2.30 -12.03 -3.88
C ASP A 405 -3.50 -12.02 -2.93
N ILE A 406 -4.62 -11.43 -3.36
CA ILE A 406 -5.81 -11.32 -2.51
C ILE A 406 -6.78 -12.48 -2.75
N ARG A 407 -7.32 -13.00 -1.65
CA ARG A 407 -8.34 -14.05 -1.64
C ARG A 407 -9.50 -13.73 -0.73
N TRP A 408 -10.64 -14.36 -0.98
CA TRP A 408 -11.74 -14.44 -0.03
C TRP A 408 -11.36 -15.30 1.18
N GLN A 409 -11.68 -14.84 2.39
CA GLN A 409 -11.49 -15.63 3.61
C GLN A 409 -12.26 -16.94 3.53
N ILE A 410 -13.52 -16.86 3.10
CA ILE A 410 -14.42 -18.00 2.89
C ILE A 410 -14.76 -18.06 1.40
N ARG A 411 -14.60 -19.25 0.82
CA ARG A 411 -14.89 -19.50 -0.60
C ARG A 411 -16.37 -19.31 -0.92
#